data_AF-A0A9E3RUX9-F1
#
_entry.id   AF-A0A9E3RUX9-F1
#
_cell.length_a   1.000
_cell.length_b   1.000
_cell.length_c   1.000
_cell.angle_alpha   90.00
_cell.angle_beta   90.00
_cell.angle_gamma   90.00
#
_symmetry.space_group_name_H-M   'P 1'
#
loop_
_entity.id
_entity.type
_entity.pdbx_description
1 polymer ?
#
loop_
_entity_poly.entity_id
_entity_poly.type
_entity_poly.pdbx_seq_one_letter_code
_entity_poly.pdbx_strand_id
1 'polypeptide(L)'
;MLGLKAATNPEWAPIAAAHTNEILIDHAHCEKKAAAFAMAMIQKYPQRSRLVTEMIELAKEELEHFETVHRFILQRGLALSHDRGNTYAKQLHAHISKTEPDHLLDLLIVGALIEARSCERFSLLAEC
;
A
#
# COMPACT_ATOMS: atom_id res chain seq x y z
N MET A 1 -17.76 -3.82 -6.67
CA MET A 1 -16.98 -2.59 -6.37
C MET A 1 -16.03 -2.92 -5.22
N LEU A 2 -14.71 -2.86 -5.45
CA LEU A 2 -13.56 -3.12 -4.55
C LEU A 2 -13.47 -4.44 -3.74
N GLY A 3 -14.54 -5.24 -3.59
CA GLY A 3 -14.47 -6.55 -2.91
C GLY A 3 -14.32 -6.50 -1.38
N LEU A 4 -14.31 -5.29 -0.80
CA LEU A 4 -14.27 -5.06 0.64
C LEU A 4 -15.57 -5.50 1.31
N LYS A 5 -15.49 -6.07 2.51
CA LYS A 5 -16.64 -6.59 3.27
C LYS A 5 -17.26 -5.60 4.25
N ALA A 6 -16.58 -4.49 4.52
CA ALA A 6 -17.06 -3.42 5.38
C ALA A 6 -16.54 -2.09 4.86
N ALA A 7 -17.37 -1.05 4.94
CA ALA A 7 -16.98 0.32 4.65
C ALA A 7 -15.97 0.83 5.70
N THR A 8 -15.12 1.78 5.32
CA THR A 8 -14.33 2.55 6.29
C THR A 8 -15.27 3.26 7.27
N ASN A 9 -14.92 3.28 8.56
CA ASN A 9 -15.68 4.03 9.57
C ASN A 9 -15.79 5.50 9.12
N PRO A 10 -17.00 6.09 9.04
CA PRO A 10 -17.20 7.49 8.65
C PRO A 10 -16.36 8.51 9.47
N GLU A 11 -16.04 8.21 10.73
CA GLU A 11 -15.20 9.07 11.56
C GLU A 11 -13.72 9.07 11.13
N TRP A 12 -13.28 8.08 10.36
CA TRP A 12 -11.89 7.96 9.93
C TRP A 12 -11.46 9.15 9.06
N ALA A 13 -12.29 9.58 8.10
CA ALA A 13 -11.90 10.61 7.15
C ALA A 13 -11.72 12.01 7.81
N PRO A 14 -12.65 12.49 8.67
CA PRO A 14 -12.44 13.72 9.43
C PRO A 14 -11.19 13.69 10.32
N ILE A 15 -10.92 12.56 10.98
CA ILE A 15 -9.71 12.39 11.81
C ILE A 15 -8.46 12.43 10.93
N ALA A 16 -8.44 11.67 9.83
CA ALA A 16 -7.30 11.63 8.91
C ALA A 16 -7.01 13.01 8.29
N ALA A 17 -8.06 13.76 7.90
CA ALA A 17 -7.93 15.11 7.38
C ALA A 17 -7.33 16.08 8.41
N ALA A 18 -7.74 15.99 9.68
CA ALA A 18 -7.16 16.80 10.77
C ALA A 18 -5.67 16.50 11.04
N HIS A 19 -5.19 15.31 10.65
CA HIS A 19 -3.82 14.83 10.86
C HIS A 19 -3.04 14.61 9.54
N THR A 20 -3.31 15.44 8.53
CA THR A 20 -2.77 15.28 7.16
C THR A 20 -1.25 15.08 7.11
N ASN A 21 -0.46 15.76 7.95
CA ASN A 21 1.00 15.61 7.96
C ASN A 21 1.44 14.19 8.36
N GLU A 22 0.75 13.57 9.31
CA GLU A 22 1.02 12.20 9.74
C GLU A 22 0.61 11.21 8.66
N ILE A 23 -0.55 11.43 8.03
CA ILE A 23 -1.05 10.63 6.92
C ILE A 23 -0.09 10.67 5.73
N LEU A 24 0.46 11.84 5.37
CA LEU A 24 1.41 11.96 4.27
C LEU A 24 2.67 11.13 4.51
N ILE A 25 3.22 11.15 5.72
CA ILE A 25 4.40 10.36 6.07
C ILE A 25 4.09 8.86 6.03
N ASP A 26 2.96 8.43 6.60
CA ASP A 26 2.54 7.03 6.57
C ASP A 26 2.30 6.54 5.14
N HIS A 27 1.62 7.36 4.33
CA HIS A 27 1.34 7.07 2.93
C HIS A 27 2.62 6.92 2.11
N ALA A 28 3.61 7.80 2.30
CA ALA A 28 4.91 7.63 1.65
C ALA A 28 5.57 6.28 1.98
N HIS A 29 5.42 5.78 3.21
CA HIS A 29 5.91 4.44 3.54
C HIS A 29 5.07 3.34 2.87
N CYS A 30 3.76 3.51 2.74
CA CYS A 30 2.90 2.58 2.01
C CYS A 30 3.36 2.43 0.56
N GLU A 31 3.57 3.52 -0.18
CA GLU A 31 3.99 3.46 -1.59
C GLU A 31 5.36 2.79 -1.73
N LYS A 32 6.32 3.18 -0.89
CA LYS A 32 7.64 2.56 -0.85
C LYS A 32 7.55 1.05 -0.55
N LYS A 33 6.63 0.63 0.33
CA LYS A 33 6.43 -0.79 0.66
C LYS A 33 5.75 -1.55 -0.48
N ALA A 34 4.82 -0.93 -1.22
CA ALA A 34 4.20 -1.52 -2.40
C ALA A 34 5.25 -1.77 -3.50
N ALA A 35 6.11 -0.78 -3.78
CA ALA A 35 7.24 -0.95 -4.69
C ALA A 35 8.21 -2.06 -4.23
N ALA A 36 8.55 -2.10 -2.93
CA ALA A 36 9.43 -3.13 -2.38
C ALA A 36 8.80 -4.53 -2.45
N PHE A 37 7.49 -4.65 -2.23
CA PHE A 37 6.75 -5.89 -2.39
C PHE A 37 6.83 -6.41 -3.83
N ALA A 38 6.61 -5.53 -4.82
CA ALA A 38 6.71 -5.90 -6.22
C ALA A 38 8.12 -6.42 -6.58
N MET A 39 9.18 -5.75 -6.11
CA MET A 39 10.56 -6.21 -6.28
C MET A 39 10.82 -7.58 -5.61
N ALA A 40 10.27 -7.82 -4.42
CA ALA A 40 10.39 -9.10 -3.74
C ALA A 40 9.67 -10.23 -4.51
N MET A 41 8.53 -9.95 -5.13
CA MET A 41 7.80 -10.91 -5.96
C MET A 41 8.60 -11.31 -7.22
N ILE A 42 9.24 -10.33 -7.87
CA ILE A 42 10.14 -10.59 -9.01
C ILE A 42 11.30 -11.51 -8.60
N GLN A 43 11.94 -11.20 -7.47
CA GLN A 43 13.05 -12.00 -6.96
C GLN A 43 12.61 -13.42 -6.60
N LYS A 44 11.42 -13.58 -6.01
CA LYS A 44 10.93 -14.88 -5.55
C LYS A 44 10.39 -15.78 -6.66
N TYR A 45 9.78 -15.20 -7.70
CA TYR A 45 9.14 -15.95 -8.78
C TYR A 45 9.64 -15.55 -10.19
N PRO A 46 10.97 -15.55 -10.45
CA PRO A 46 11.54 -15.04 -11.70
C PRO A 46 11.08 -15.81 -12.94
N GLN A 47 10.70 -17.09 -12.79
CA GLN A 47 10.21 -17.96 -13.85
C GLN A 47 8.77 -17.65 -14.30
N ARG A 48 8.02 -16.82 -13.56
CA ARG A 48 6.64 -16.44 -13.89
C ARG A 48 6.62 -15.16 -14.71
N SER A 49 6.95 -15.23 -16.00
CA SER A 49 7.15 -14.04 -16.85
C SER A 49 6.02 -13.02 -16.79
N ARG A 50 4.75 -13.45 -16.82
CA ARG A 50 3.61 -12.53 -16.68
C ARG A 50 3.65 -11.79 -15.35
N LEU A 51 3.81 -12.50 -14.23
CA LEU A 51 3.92 -11.88 -12.90
C LEU A 51 5.08 -10.89 -12.85
N VAL A 52 6.24 -11.26 -13.40
CA VAL A 52 7.42 -10.37 -13.46
C VAL A 52 7.09 -9.09 -14.23
N THR A 53 6.46 -9.19 -15.40
CA THR A 53 6.06 -8.01 -16.19
C THR A 53 5.12 -7.09 -15.41
N GLU A 54 4.06 -7.63 -14.81
CA GLU A 54 3.10 -6.83 -14.02
C GLU A 54 3.75 -6.19 -12.78
N MET A 55 4.64 -6.92 -12.09
CA MET A 55 5.33 -6.40 -10.91
C MET A 55 6.37 -5.32 -11.26
N ILE A 56 6.97 -5.35 -12.46
CA ILE A 56 7.86 -4.27 -12.91
C ILE A 56 7.07 -2.97 -13.08
N GLU A 57 5.90 -3.03 -13.72
CA GLU A 57 5.07 -1.85 -13.93
C GLU A 57 4.52 -1.33 -12.60
N LEU A 58 4.04 -2.22 -11.72
CA LEU A 58 3.64 -1.85 -10.35
C LEU A 58 4.79 -1.17 -9.58
N ALA A 59 5.99 -1.73 -9.61
CA ALA A 59 7.13 -1.15 -8.88
C ALA A 59 7.48 0.26 -9.36
N LYS A 60 7.32 0.55 -10.67
CA LYS A 60 7.55 1.89 -11.23
C LYS A 60 6.47 2.86 -10.77
N GLU A 61 5.20 2.49 -10.94
CA GLU A 61 4.04 3.32 -10.57
C GLU A 61 4.11 3.72 -9.08
N GLU A 62 4.36 2.75 -8.20
CA GLU A 62 4.41 3.05 -6.76
C GLU A 62 5.65 3.85 -6.36
N LEU A 63 6.74 3.77 -7.13
CA LEU A 63 7.89 4.63 -6.92
C LEU A 63 7.61 6.08 -7.37
N GLU A 64 6.85 6.27 -8.46
CA GLU A 64 6.37 7.59 -8.90
C GLU A 64 5.39 8.21 -7.88
N HIS A 65 4.49 7.40 -7.31
CA HIS A 65 3.65 7.80 -6.19
C HIS A 65 4.49 8.21 -4.99
N PHE A 66 5.45 7.38 -4.58
CA PHE A 66 6.35 7.69 -3.48
C PHE A 66 7.12 9.01 -3.70
N GLU A 67 7.68 9.23 -4.90
CA GLU A 67 8.36 10.48 -5.24
C GLU A 67 7.42 11.69 -5.10
N THR A 68 6.18 11.54 -5.57
CA THR A 68 5.16 12.59 -5.49
C THR A 68 4.81 12.93 -4.04
N VAL A 69 4.55 11.93 -3.21
CA VAL A 69 4.25 12.13 -1.78
C VAL A 69 5.45 12.72 -1.05
N HIS A 70 6.66 12.24 -1.33
CA HIS A 70 7.90 12.76 -0.73
C HIS A 70 8.10 14.24 -1.07
N ARG A 71 7.85 14.65 -2.31
CA ARG A 71 7.87 16.06 -2.72
C ARG A 71 6.84 16.88 -1.94
N PHE A 72 5.63 16.37 -1.72
CA PHE A 72 4.61 17.03 -0.88
C PHE A 72 5.00 17.14 0.59
N ILE A 73 5.70 16.15 1.14
CA ILE A 73 6.28 16.20 2.49
C ILE A 73 7.28 17.36 2.59
N LEU A 74 8.23 17.44 1.65
CA LEU A 74 9.24 18.51 1.63
C LEU A 74 8.62 19.91 1.45
N GLN A 75 7.64 20.05 0.57
CA GLN A 75 6.93 21.32 0.36
C GLN A 75 6.21 21.83 1.61
N ARG A 76 5.83 20.93 2.52
CA ARG A 76 5.22 21.28 3.81
C ARG A 76 6.25 21.55 4.92
N GLY A 77 7.55 21.57 4.60
CA GLY A 77 8.63 21.73 5.59
C GLY A 77 8.79 20.53 6.51
N LEU A 78 8.29 19.35 6.10
CA LEU A 78 8.42 18.10 6.84
C LEU A 78 9.60 17.28 6.30
N ALA A 79 9.98 16.24 7.04
CA ALA A 79 10.94 15.24 6.61
C ALA A 79 10.30 13.84 6.69
N LEU A 80 10.74 12.94 5.80
CA LEU A 80 10.39 11.53 5.92
C LEU A 80 10.98 10.97 7.21
N SER A 81 10.12 10.51 8.12
CA SER A 81 10.53 9.92 9.40
C SER A 81 10.46 8.40 9.35
N HIS A 82 10.82 7.73 10.45
CA HIS A 82 10.81 6.27 10.52
C HIS A 82 9.41 5.69 10.36
N ASP A 83 9.32 4.57 9.64
CA ASP A 83 8.08 3.80 9.52
C ASP A 83 7.69 3.23 10.88
N ARG A 84 6.51 3.61 11.38
CA ARG A 84 5.94 3.10 12.64
C ARG A 84 5.35 1.69 12.47
N GLY A 85 5.26 1.22 11.22
CA GLY A 85 4.64 -0.03 10.85
C GLY A 85 3.12 0.07 10.82
N ASN A 86 2.50 -0.82 10.06
CA ASN A 86 1.05 -0.85 9.87
C ASN A 86 0.48 -2.16 10.44
N THR A 87 -0.30 -2.06 11.53
CA THR A 87 -0.91 -3.22 12.20
C THR A 87 -1.89 -3.95 11.29
N TYR A 88 -2.63 -3.23 10.45
CA TYR A 88 -3.57 -3.81 9.49
C TYR A 88 -2.85 -4.71 8.48
N ALA A 89 -1.77 -4.21 7.85
CA ALA A 89 -0.96 -5.03 6.95
C ALA A 89 -0.37 -6.24 7.69
N LYS A 90 0.22 -6.05 8.87
CA LYS A 90 0.77 -7.16 9.68
C LYS A 90 -0.25 -8.25 9.97
N GLN A 91 -1.49 -7.88 10.30
CA GLN A 91 -2.57 -8.84 10.55
C GLN A 91 -2.96 -9.60 9.29
N LEU A 92 -3.10 -8.91 8.14
CA LEU A 92 -3.36 -9.59 6.86
C LEU A 92 -2.25 -10.57 6.49
N HIS A 93 -0.99 -10.15 6.63
CA HIS A 93 0.16 -10.99 6.34
C HIS A 93 0.22 -12.25 7.23
N ALA A 94 -0.36 -12.22 8.43
CA ALA A 94 -0.42 -13.39 9.30
C ALA A 94 -1.32 -14.53 8.75
N HIS A 95 -2.19 -14.23 7.79
CA HIS A 95 -3.05 -15.21 7.13
C HIS A 95 -2.44 -15.84 5.88
N ILE A 96 -1.26 -15.38 5.45
CA ILE A 96 -0.59 -15.91 4.26
C ILE A 96 -0.10 -17.33 4.54
N SER A 97 -0.49 -18.29 3.70
CA SER A 97 -0.01 -19.66 3.72
C SER A 97 1.52 -19.71 3.68
N LYS A 98 2.14 -20.68 4.34
CA LYS A 98 3.61 -20.84 4.31
C LYS A 98 4.08 -21.75 3.17
N THR A 99 3.17 -22.31 2.39
CA THR A 99 3.45 -23.36 1.41
C THR A 99 2.93 -23.00 0.03
N GLU A 100 3.68 -23.37 -1.00
CA GLU A 100 3.25 -23.25 -2.39
C GLU A 100 2.21 -24.32 -2.76
N PRO A 101 1.26 -24.04 -3.68
CA PRO A 101 1.11 -22.80 -4.45
C PRO A 101 0.31 -21.68 -3.75
N ASP A 102 -0.33 -21.98 -2.62
CA ASP A 102 -1.25 -21.07 -1.94
C ASP A 102 -0.55 -19.80 -1.45
N HIS A 103 0.73 -19.89 -1.08
CA HIS A 103 1.52 -18.75 -0.63
C HIS A 103 1.55 -17.59 -1.65
N LEU A 104 1.78 -17.89 -2.94
CA LEU A 104 1.74 -16.88 -4.00
C LEU A 104 0.34 -16.27 -4.13
N LEU A 105 -0.69 -17.11 -4.11
CA LEU A 105 -2.07 -16.65 -4.24
C LEU A 105 -2.44 -15.71 -3.07
N ASP A 106 -2.11 -16.10 -1.84
CA ASP A 106 -2.39 -15.32 -0.64
C ASP A 106 -1.64 -13.98 -0.63
N LEU A 107 -0.37 -13.95 -1.09
CA LEU A 107 0.38 -12.70 -1.24
C LEU A 107 -0.34 -11.73 -2.19
N LEU A 108 -0.83 -12.22 -3.33
CA LEU A 108 -1.53 -11.40 -4.31
C LEU A 108 -2.90 -10.94 -3.79
N ILE A 109 -3.64 -11.80 -3.07
CA ILE A 109 -4.92 -11.45 -2.46
C ILE A 109 -4.72 -10.40 -1.36
N VAL A 110 -3.73 -10.56 -0.50
CA VAL A 110 -3.42 -9.57 0.55
C VAL A 110 -3.03 -8.23 -0.08
N GLY A 111 -2.19 -8.22 -1.11
CA GLY A 111 -1.87 -7.01 -1.86
C GLY A 111 -3.13 -6.33 -2.42
N ALA A 112 -4.00 -7.09 -3.09
CA ALA A 112 -5.26 -6.56 -3.62
C ALA A 112 -6.19 -5.99 -2.53
N LEU A 113 -6.23 -6.59 -1.34
CA LEU A 113 -7.03 -6.07 -0.21
C LEU A 113 -6.47 -4.77 0.38
N ILE A 114 -5.13 -4.62 0.39
CA ILE A 114 -4.48 -3.39 0.83
C ILE A 114 -4.81 -2.28 -0.17
N GLU A 115 -4.61 -2.51 -1.47
CA GLU A 115 -4.91 -1.52 -2.51
C GLU A 115 -6.38 -1.14 -2.57
N ALA A 116 -7.29 -2.11 -2.46
CA ALA A 116 -8.71 -1.84 -2.40
C ALA A 116 -9.08 -0.92 -1.22
N ARG A 117 -8.47 -1.12 -0.04
CA ARG A 117 -8.71 -0.26 1.12
C ARG A 117 -8.08 1.12 0.97
N SER A 118 -6.89 1.21 0.38
CA SER A 118 -6.24 2.48 0.05
C SER A 118 -7.11 3.31 -0.90
N CYS A 119 -7.61 2.70 -1.99
CA CYS A 119 -8.50 3.31 -2.96
C CYS A 119 -9.79 3.86 -2.34
N GLU A 120 -10.46 3.05 -1.50
CA GLU A 120 -11.67 3.47 -0.79
C GLU A 120 -11.38 4.67 0.14
N ARG A 121 -10.29 4.62 0.91
CA ARG A 121 -9.91 5.69 1.85
C ARG A 121 -9.50 6.99 1.15
N PHE A 122 -8.79 6.90 0.03
CA PHE A 122 -8.47 8.08 -0.77
C PHE A 122 -9.72 8.73 -1.36
N SER A 123 -10.69 7.92 -1.77
CA SER A 123 -11.97 8.43 -2.27
C SER A 123 -12.70 9.23 -1.18
N LEU A 124 -12.73 8.72 0.06
CA LEU A 124 -13.32 9.44 1.21
C LEU A 124 -12.57 10.73 1.55
N LEU A 125 -11.23 10.73 1.48
CA LEU A 125 -10.42 11.94 1.72
C LEU A 125 -10.60 13.00 0.64
N ALA A 126 -10.86 12.60 -0.61
CA ALA A 126 -11.08 13.53 -1.72
C ALA A 126 -12.43 14.26 -1.62
N GLU A 127 -13.36 13.75 -0.82
CA GLU A 127 -14.67 14.35 -0.55
C GLU A 127 -14.67 15.28 0.69
N CYS A 128 -13.56 15.31 1.44
CA CYS A 128 -13.42 16.10 2.67
C CYS A 128 -12.94 17.54 2.44
#